data_AF-A0A317HA89-F1
#
_entry.id   AF-A0A317HA89-F1
#
_cell.length_a   1.000
_cell.length_b   1.000
_cell.length_c   1.000
_cell.angle_alpha   90.00
_cell.angle_beta   90.00
_cell.angle_gamma   90.00
#
_symmetry.space_group_name_H-M   'P 1'
#
loop_
_entity.id
_entity.type
_entity.pdbx_description
1 polymer ?
#
loop_
_entity_poly.entity_id
_entity_poly.type
_entity_poly.pdbx_seq_one_letter_code
_entity_poly.pdbx_strand_id
1 'polypeptide(L)' 'MSDKFKVGDKVRIIGPVDQSYPDNVEGWFGYIQRDRRLNKGRWRVWFEPDPTGDQYYAFVDDESLELITGEK' A
#
# COMPACT_ATOMS: atom_id res chain seq x y z
N MET A 1 -7.33 -2.48 20.29
CA MET A 1 -7.70 -2.29 18.87
C MET A 1 -6.63 -2.97 18.05
N SER A 2 -6.99 -3.99 17.28
CA SER A 2 -6.06 -4.62 16.34
C SER A 2 -5.89 -3.69 15.13
N ASP A 3 -4.66 -3.46 14.69
CA ASP A 3 -4.42 -2.69 13.46
C ASP A 3 -5.07 -3.46 12.28
N LYS A 4 -5.83 -2.75 11.44
CA LYS A 4 -6.58 -3.30 10.28
C LYS A 4 -5.66 -3.93 9.22
N PHE A 5 -4.41 -3.48 9.19
CA PHE A 5 -3.39 -3.90 8.25
C PHE A 5 -2.04 -4.11 8.97
N LYS A 6 -1.14 -4.88 8.37
CA LYS A 6 0.24 -5.08 8.83
C LYS A 6 1.22 -5.17 7.66
N VAL A 7 2.51 -5.00 7.95
CA VAL A 7 3.59 -5.22 6.98
C VAL A 7 3.49 -6.65 6.41
N GLY A 8 3.59 -6.75 5.08
CA GLY A 8 3.44 -7.99 4.32
C GLY A 8 2.03 -8.26 3.78
N ASP A 9 1.01 -7.53 4.24
CA ASP A 9 -0.35 -7.69 3.72
C ASP A 9 -0.43 -7.26 2.25
N LYS A 10 -1.11 -8.07 1.44
CA LYS A 10 -1.49 -7.70 0.07
C LYS A 10 -2.70 -6.77 0.13
N VAL A 11 -2.61 -5.64 -0.55
CA VAL A 11 -3.64 -4.60 -0.54
C VAL A 11 -3.92 -4.09 -1.94
N ARG A 12 -5.09 -3.47 -2.10
CA ARG A 12 -5.46 -2.69 -3.28
C ARG A 12 -5.65 -1.23 -2.88
N ILE A 13 -5.17 -0.31 -3.71
CA ILE A 13 -5.46 1.12 -3.55
C ILE A 13 -6.87 1.39 -4.06
N ILE A 14 -7.75 1.94 -3.23
CA ILE A 14 -9.16 2.18 -3.57
C ILE A 14 -9.54 3.67 -3.53
N GLY A 15 -8.56 4.54 -3.29
CA GLY A 15 -8.80 5.98 -3.15
C GLY A 15 -7.54 6.79 -3.37
N PRO A 16 -7.62 8.11 -3.15
CA PRO A 16 -6.51 9.02 -3.39
C PRO A 16 -5.32 8.68 -2.49
N VAL A 17 -4.12 8.91 -3.03
CA VAL A 17 -2.84 8.75 -2.36
C VAL A 17 -2.12 10.10 -2.33
N ASP A 18 -1.39 10.38 -1.26
CA ASP A 18 -0.71 11.68 -1.12
C ASP A 18 0.54 11.77 -1.99
N GLN A 19 1.25 10.66 -2.10
CA GLN A 19 2.45 10.55 -2.92
C GLN A 19 2.56 9.13 -3.44
N SER A 20 2.69 9.00 -4.76
CA SER A 20 2.99 7.74 -5.42
C SER A 20 4.01 7.91 -6.54
N TYR A 21 4.63 6.80 -6.92
CA TYR A 21 5.34 6.67 -8.16
C TYR A 21 4.97 5.31 -8.75
N PRO A 22 4.39 5.24 -9.96
CA PRO A 22 3.90 6.37 -10.76
C PRO A 22 2.71 7.09 -10.11
N ASP A 23 2.23 8.18 -10.71
CA ASP A 23 0.97 8.83 -10.32
C ASP A 23 -0.25 7.96 -10.72
N ASN A 24 -1.43 8.27 -10.16
CA ASN A 24 -2.72 7.63 -10.48
C ASN A 24 -2.77 6.11 -10.26
N VAL A 25 -2.26 5.65 -9.12
CA VAL A 25 -2.20 4.22 -8.73
C VAL A 25 -3.49 3.68 -8.13
N GLU A 26 -4.61 4.40 -8.28
CA GLU A 26 -5.91 3.89 -7.84
C GLU A 26 -6.26 2.60 -8.60
N GLY A 27 -6.72 1.60 -7.86
CA GLY A 27 -7.00 0.26 -8.36
C GLY A 27 -5.79 -0.67 -8.41
N TRP A 28 -4.55 -0.18 -8.19
CA TRP A 28 -3.34 -1.00 -8.23
C TRP A 28 -3.22 -1.89 -6.99
N PHE A 29 -2.50 -3.00 -7.17
CA PHE A 29 -2.21 -3.97 -6.12
C PHE A 29 -0.76 -3.86 -5.65
N GLY A 30 -0.55 -4.09 -4.35
CA GLY A 30 0.78 -4.06 -3.76
C GLY A 30 0.83 -4.72 -2.40
N TYR A 31 1.98 -4.62 -1.74
CA TYR A 31 2.20 -5.10 -0.39
C TYR A 31 2.64 -3.98 0.54
N ILE A 32 2.18 -4.02 1.78
CA ILE A 32 2.64 -3.09 2.80
C ILE A 32 4.10 -3.41 3.14
N GLN A 33 4.99 -2.47 2.83
CA GLN A 33 6.42 -2.58 3.07
C GLN A 33 6.84 -1.97 4.40
N ARG A 34 6.17 -0.90 4.85
CA ARG A 34 6.53 -0.20 6.09
C ARG A 34 5.30 0.25 6.86
N ASP A 35 5.40 0.10 8.19
CA ASP A 35 4.38 0.49 9.15
C ASP A 35 4.12 2.00 9.17
N ARG A 36 2.85 2.35 9.29
CA ARG A 36 2.37 3.74 9.35
C ARG A 36 2.97 4.58 10.48
N ARG A 37 3.33 3.95 11.60
CA ARG A 37 3.97 4.62 12.75
C ARG A 37 5.33 5.22 12.38
N LEU A 38 5.96 4.72 11.33
CA LEU A 38 7.27 5.18 10.85
C LEU A 38 7.16 6.23 9.73
N ASN A 39 5.95 6.51 9.24
CA ASN A 39 5.71 7.34 8.04
C ASN A 39 4.56 8.33 8.27
N LYS A 40 4.57 9.08 9.38
CA LYS A 40 3.58 10.12 9.70
C LYS A 40 2.11 9.63 9.64
N GLY A 41 1.85 8.38 9.98
CA GLY A 41 0.50 7.82 9.98
C GLY A 41 0.08 7.10 8.69
N ARG A 42 1.00 6.93 7.71
CA ARG A 42 0.70 6.33 6.40
C ARG A 42 1.43 5.04 6.11
N TRP A 43 0.78 4.07 5.49
CA TRP A 43 1.43 2.86 5.01
C TRP A 43 2.29 3.16 3.79
N ARG A 44 3.49 2.56 3.72
CA ARG A 44 4.23 2.50 2.46
C ARG A 44 3.86 1.20 1.75
N VAL A 45 3.26 1.30 0.58
CA VAL A 45 2.87 0.15 -0.26
C VAL A 45 3.83 0.06 -1.43
N TRP A 46 4.32 -1.13 -1.76
CA TRP A 46 5.09 -1.43 -2.97
C TRP A 46 4.23 -2.18 -3.98
N PHE A 47 4.26 -1.78 -5.25
CA PHE A 47 3.40 -2.34 -6.29
C PHE A 47 4.06 -3.51 -7.04
N GLU A 48 3.25 -4.44 -7.55
CA GLU A 48 3.68 -5.52 -8.46
C GLU A 48 3.46 -5.15 -9.94
N PRO A 49 4.33 -5.59 -10.88
CA PRO A 49 5.63 -6.21 -10.66
C PRO A 49 6.70 -5.15 -10.38
N ASP A 50 7.64 -5.44 -9.48
CA ASP A 50 8.85 -4.64 -9.26
C ASP A 50 10.05 -5.30 -9.98
N PRO A 51 10.37 -4.92 -11.23
CA PRO A 51 11.49 -5.48 -11.98
C PRO A 51 12.85 -4.91 -11.56
N THR A 52 12.91 -3.87 -10.71
CA THR A 52 14.14 -3.10 -10.47
C THR A 52 14.48 -2.85 -8.99
N GLY A 53 13.64 -3.25 -8.05
CA GLY A 53 13.92 -3.29 -6.61
C GLY A 53 13.72 -1.97 -5.86
N ASP A 54 13.50 -0.87 -6.56
CA ASP A 54 13.15 0.42 -5.98
C ASP A 54 12.53 1.28 -7.08
N GLN A 55 11.21 1.44 -7.10
CA GLN A 55 10.57 2.71 -7.50
C GLN A 55 9.05 2.73 -7.37
N TYR A 56 8.33 1.60 -7.53
CA TYR A 56 6.88 1.65 -7.53
C TYR A 56 6.27 1.57 -6.13
N TYR A 57 6.01 2.73 -5.52
CA TYR A 57 5.44 2.81 -4.18
C TYR A 57 4.42 3.92 -4.03
N ALA A 58 3.59 3.82 -3.00
CA ALA A 58 2.76 4.92 -2.53
C ALA A 58 2.75 5.01 -1.00
N PHE A 59 2.54 6.22 -0.50
CA PHE A 59 2.18 6.47 0.89
C PHE A 59 0.66 6.64 0.99
N VAL A 60 0.02 5.76 1.75
CA VAL A 60 -1.44 5.57 1.70
C VAL A 60 -2.02 5.50 3.10
N ASP A 61 -3.13 6.19 3.31
CA ASP A 61 -3.91 6.13 4.55
C ASP A 61 -4.78 4.86 4.61
N ASP A 62 -5.21 4.46 5.82
CA ASP A 62 -6.03 3.26 6.05
C ASP A 62 -7.34 3.24 5.22
N GLU A 63 -7.89 4.43 4.93
CA GLU A 63 -9.16 4.61 4.22
C GLU A 63 -9.03 4.37 2.71
N SER A 64 -7.83 4.56 2.15
CA SER A 64 -7.53 4.36 0.74
C SER A 64 -7.01 2.94 0.45
N LEU A 65 -7.05 2.02 1.42
CA LEU A 65 -6.61 0.64 1.30
C LEU A 65 -7.73 -0.36 1.51
N GLU A 66 -7.71 -1.40 0.69
CA GLU A 66 -8.51 -2.61 0.84
C GLU A 66 -7.58 -3.82 1.01
N LEU A 67 -7.83 -4.64 2.04
CA LEU A 67 -7.06 -5.85 2.27
C LEU A 67 -7.48 -6.92 1.26
N ILE A 68 -6.52 -7.46 0.52
CA ILE A 68 -6.75 -8.58 -0.38
C ILE A 68 -6.47 -9.86 0.41
N THR A 69 -7.50 -10.33 1.10
CA THR A 69 -7.50 -11.68 1.64
C THR A 69 -7.69 -12.64 0.47
N GLY A 70 -6.69 -13.45 0.16
CA GLY A 70 -6.87 -14.52 -0.82
C GLY A 70 -7.99 -15.45 -0.33
N GLU A 71 -9.15 -15.43 -0.98
CA GLU A 71 -9.97 -16.62 -1.03
C GLU A 71 -9.26 -17.62 -1.96
N LYS A 72 -8.44 -18.49 -1.34
CA LYS A 72 -8.37 -19.93 -1.58
C LYS A 72 -7.38 -20.60 -0.63
#